data_AF-A0A241PY74-F1
#
_entry.id   AF-A0A241PY74-F1
#
_cell.length_a   1.000
_cell.length_b   1.000
_cell.length_c   1.000
_cell.angle_alpha   90.00
_cell.angle_beta   90.00
_cell.angle_gamma   90.00
#
_symmetry.space_group_name_H-M   'P 1'
#
loop_
_entity.id
_entity.type
_entity.pdbx_description
1 polymer ?
#
loop_
_entity_poly.entity_id
_entity_poly.type
_entity_poly.pdbx_seq_one_letter_code
_entity_poly.pdbx_strand_id
1 'polypeptide(L)'
;MITHYDIKQEAQELKQILTSEGINIPSLLQIIRPGGAVFLFMLGWIILVRWLSEQLTYEFVWADILFSGFLGLMIFIAISNATSLYNSIPEGFRKKSKVINLIRDKTRNYILAFLVVFVLLPFVLPPFAYCFGLMIIIFIFLMIYSIDMGRYRLSAITSIIEAFRKEPVS
;
A
#
# COMPACT_ATOMS: atom_id res chain seq x y z
N MET A 1 2.87 -17.49 12.72
CA MET A 1 2.49 -16.45 13.69
C MET A 1 3.75 -15.66 14.01
N ILE A 2 3.73 -14.33 13.89
CA ILE A 2 4.86 -13.46 14.26
C ILE A 2 4.57 -12.92 15.66
N THR A 3 5.57 -12.94 16.54
CA THR A 3 5.46 -12.49 17.93
C THR A 3 6.01 -11.08 18.10
N HIS A 4 5.69 -10.44 19.24
CA HIS A 4 6.26 -9.15 19.63
C HIS A 4 7.80 -9.20 19.73
N TYR A 5 8.34 -10.37 20.12
CA TYR A 5 9.79 -10.57 20.23
C TYR A 5 10.47 -10.55 18.86
N ASP A 6 9.89 -11.22 17.87
CA ASP A 6 10.43 -11.26 16.50
C ASP A 6 10.53 -9.85 15.89
N ILE A 7 9.50 -9.02 16.11
CA ILE A 7 9.47 -7.63 15.61
C ILE A 7 10.59 -6.79 16.22
N LYS A 8 10.83 -6.96 17.53
CA LYS A 8 11.86 -6.20 18.25
C LYS A 8 13.26 -6.63 17.85
N GLN A 9 13.49 -7.95 17.76
CA GLN A 9 14.77 -8.50 17.37
C GLN A 9 15.12 -8.04 15.94
N GLU A 10 14.21 -8.20 14.99
CA GLU A 10 14.42 -7.76 13.61
C GLU A 10 14.63 -6.23 13.51
N ALA A 11 13.98 -5.43 14.37
CA ALA A 11 14.21 -3.98 14.42
C ALA A 11 15.62 -3.62 14.92
N GLN A 12 16.14 -4.34 15.92
CA GLN A 12 17.50 -4.13 16.43
C GLN A 12 18.55 -4.58 15.40
N GLU A 13 18.35 -5.72 14.75
CA GLU A 13 19.20 -6.22 13.66
C GLU A 13 19.23 -5.22 12.50
N LEU A 14 18.07 -4.69 12.10
CA LEU A 14 17.98 -3.66 11.07
C LEU A 14 18.77 -2.40 11.45
N LYS A 15 18.67 -1.93 12.71
CA LYS A 15 19.44 -0.77 13.18
C LYS A 15 20.95 -1.01 13.07
N GLN A 16 21.43 -2.20 13.41
CA GLN A 16 22.85 -2.54 13.29
C GLN A 16 23.29 -2.54 11.83
N ILE A 17 22.53 -3.20 10.94
CA ILE A 17 22.84 -3.29 9.52
C ILE A 17 22.83 -1.90 8.86
N LEU A 18 21.86 -1.06 9.18
CA LEU A 18 21.82 0.31 8.65
C LEU A 18 23.00 1.17 9.13
N THR A 19 23.55 0.86 10.31
CA THR A 19 24.75 1.56 10.82
C THR A 19 26.03 1.09 10.11
N SER A 20 26.10 -0.17 9.70
CA SER A 20 27.28 -0.74 9.04
C SER A 20 27.27 -0.64 7.51
N GLU A 21 26.14 -0.92 6.87
CA GLU A 21 26.00 -1.00 5.41
C GLU A 21 25.37 0.27 4.82
N GLY A 22 24.73 1.11 5.64
CA GLY A 22 24.01 2.30 5.19
C GLY A 22 22.65 1.99 4.56
N ILE A 23 21.98 3.04 4.07
CA ILE A 23 20.68 2.95 3.40
C ILE A 23 20.90 2.75 1.90
N ASN A 24 20.15 1.82 1.30
CA ASN A 24 20.16 1.67 -0.14
C ASN A 24 19.40 2.84 -0.78
N ILE A 25 19.94 3.44 -1.85
CA ILE A 25 19.24 4.52 -2.57
C ILE A 25 18.53 3.89 -3.77
N PRO A 26 17.21 3.68 -3.73
CA PRO A 26 16.49 3.06 -4.83
C PRO A 26 16.47 3.96 -6.07
N SER A 27 16.55 3.34 -7.25
CA SER A 27 16.38 4.07 -8.51
C SER A 27 14.91 4.47 -8.70
N LEU A 28 14.67 5.66 -9.26
CA LEU A 28 13.32 6.20 -9.48
C LEU A 28 12.41 5.21 -10.21
N LEU A 29 12.94 4.51 -11.22
CA LEU A 29 12.17 3.56 -12.00
C LEU A 29 11.68 2.37 -11.16
N GLN A 30 12.47 1.88 -10.21
CA GLN A 30 12.05 0.80 -9.30
C GLN A 30 10.94 1.25 -8.36
N ILE A 31 10.94 2.52 -7.97
CA ILE A 31 9.96 3.12 -7.06
C ILE A 31 8.61 3.31 -7.78
N ILE A 32 8.63 3.87 -8.98
CA ILE A 32 7.41 4.25 -9.70
C ILE A 32 6.73 3.06 -10.38
N ARG A 33 7.47 2.00 -10.76
CA ARG A 33 6.92 0.84 -11.50
C ARG A 33 5.64 0.24 -10.88
N PRO A 34 5.61 -0.16 -9.60
CA PRO A 34 4.43 -0.81 -9.04
C PRO A 34 3.23 0.14 -8.95
N GLY A 35 3.43 1.39 -8.50
CA GLY A 35 2.35 2.37 -8.44
C GLY A 35 1.86 2.76 -9.83
N GLY A 36 2.77 2.93 -10.78
CA GLY A 36 2.47 3.33 -12.15
C GLY A 36 1.66 2.27 -12.87
N ALA A 37 1.96 0.98 -12.65
CA ALA A 37 1.16 -0.12 -13.16
C ALA A 37 -0.29 -0.05 -12.64
N VAL A 38 -0.48 0.21 -11.34
CA VAL A 38 -1.82 0.34 -10.74
C VAL A 38 -2.56 1.55 -11.31
N PHE A 39 -1.91 2.70 -11.41
CA PHE A 39 -2.50 3.93 -11.96
C PHE A 39 -2.94 3.76 -13.42
N LEU A 40 -2.04 3.25 -14.27
CA LEU A 40 -2.34 3.01 -15.68
C LEU A 40 -3.45 1.95 -15.84
N PHE A 41 -3.46 0.93 -14.99
CA PHE A 41 -4.53 -0.06 -14.98
C PHE A 41 -5.88 0.57 -14.62
N MET A 42 -5.94 1.38 -13.55
CA MET A 42 -7.19 2.03 -13.15
C MET A 42 -7.74 2.98 -14.22
N LEU A 43 -6.85 3.77 -14.85
CA LEU A 43 -7.22 4.65 -15.97
C LEU A 43 -7.68 3.85 -17.21
N GLY A 44 -6.89 2.86 -17.62
CA GLY A 44 -7.21 2.05 -18.79
C GLY A 44 -8.50 1.25 -18.60
N TRP A 45 -8.72 0.72 -17.40
CA TRP A 45 -9.91 -0.07 -17.09
C TRP A 45 -11.20 0.73 -17.19
N ILE A 46 -11.27 1.93 -16.59
CA ILE A 46 -12.49 2.73 -16.65
C ILE A 46 -12.82 3.16 -18.08
N ILE A 47 -11.80 3.55 -18.86
CA ILE A 47 -11.97 3.90 -20.28
C ILE A 47 -12.50 2.70 -21.07
N LEU A 48 -11.90 1.52 -20.88
CA LEU A 48 -12.31 0.29 -21.54
C LEU A 48 -13.77 -0.07 -21.21
N VAL A 49 -14.16 -0.05 -19.93
CA VAL A 49 -15.52 -0.41 -19.51
C VAL A 49 -16.56 0.57 -20.07
N ARG A 50 -16.27 1.87 -20.05
CA ARG A 50 -17.19 2.89 -20.60
C ARG A 50 -17.32 2.79 -22.11
N TRP A 51 -16.23 2.45 -22.81
CA TRP A 51 -16.26 2.17 -24.24
C TRP A 51 -17.09 0.90 -24.55
N LEU A 52 -16.84 -0.20 -23.86
CA LEU A 52 -17.57 -1.47 -24.04
C LEU A 52 -19.06 -1.37 -23.70
N SER A 53 -19.42 -0.48 -22.78
CA SER A 53 -20.82 -0.28 -22.36
C SER A 53 -21.56 0.76 -23.21
N GLU A 54 -20.93 1.28 -24.28
CA GLU A 54 -21.46 2.38 -25.12
C GLU A 54 -21.87 3.63 -24.33
N GLN A 55 -21.25 3.85 -23.16
CA GLN A 55 -21.61 4.91 -22.24
C GLN A 55 -20.84 6.22 -22.48
N LEU A 56 -19.92 6.27 -23.46
CA LEU A 56 -19.06 7.44 -23.70
C LEU A 56 -19.81 8.75 -24.01
N THR A 57 -21.09 8.68 -24.40
CA THR A 57 -21.94 9.84 -24.70
C THR A 57 -22.69 10.39 -23.49
N TYR A 58 -22.64 9.73 -22.32
CA TYR A 58 -23.31 10.21 -21.11
C TYR A 58 -22.61 11.45 -20.53
N GLU A 59 -23.40 12.38 -20.01
CA GLU A 59 -22.95 13.72 -19.56
C GLU A 59 -21.85 13.70 -18.47
N PHE A 60 -21.63 12.57 -17.78
CA PHE A 60 -20.69 12.47 -16.66
C PHE A 60 -19.50 11.53 -16.88
N VAL A 61 -19.31 10.96 -18.08
CA VAL A 61 -18.22 10.00 -18.33
C VAL A 61 -16.84 10.66 -18.34
N TRP A 62 -16.74 11.92 -18.74
CA TRP A 62 -15.46 12.61 -18.63
C TRP A 62 -15.09 12.91 -17.18
N ALA A 63 -16.10 13.21 -16.35
CA ALA A 63 -15.91 13.43 -14.92
C ALA A 63 -15.50 12.15 -14.19
N ASP A 64 -16.10 11.00 -14.52
CA ASP A 64 -15.79 9.74 -13.85
C ASP A 64 -14.40 9.18 -14.22
N ILE A 65 -14.00 9.31 -15.49
CA ILE A 65 -12.64 8.98 -15.94
C ILE A 65 -11.61 9.88 -15.25
N LEU A 66 -11.85 11.20 -15.21
CA LEU A 66 -10.94 12.15 -14.58
C LEU A 66 -10.82 11.89 -13.07
N PHE A 67 -11.94 11.61 -12.40
CA PHE A 67 -11.98 11.31 -10.97
C PHE A 67 -11.25 10.01 -10.65
N SER A 68 -11.48 8.96 -11.45
CA SER A 68 -10.72 7.70 -11.36
C SER A 68 -9.22 7.92 -11.55
N GLY A 69 -8.86 8.76 -12.52
CA GLY A 69 -7.47 9.16 -12.75
C GLY A 69 -6.84 9.88 -11.57
N PHE A 70 -7.54 10.85 -10.99
CA PHE A 70 -7.07 11.59 -9.82
C PHE A 70 -6.85 10.66 -8.62
N LEU A 71 -7.81 9.79 -8.31
CA LEU A 71 -7.67 8.82 -7.22
C LEU A 71 -6.58 7.78 -7.51
N GLY A 72 -6.47 7.32 -8.76
CA GLY A 72 -5.38 6.45 -9.19
C GLY A 72 -4.01 7.11 -9.00
N LEU A 73 -3.90 8.42 -9.25
CA LEU A 73 -2.67 9.18 -9.04
C LEU A 73 -2.32 9.28 -7.54
N MET A 74 -3.31 9.48 -6.67
CA MET A 74 -3.11 9.45 -5.21
C MET A 74 -2.59 8.09 -4.74
N ILE A 75 -3.19 7.00 -5.24
CA ILE A 75 -2.72 5.63 -4.95
C ILE A 75 -1.30 5.41 -5.50
N PHE A 76 -0.99 5.92 -6.68
CA PHE A 76 0.37 5.87 -7.24
C PHE A 76 1.39 6.53 -6.32
N ILE A 77 1.10 7.72 -5.80
CA ILE A 77 1.99 8.42 -4.87
C ILE A 77 2.18 7.60 -3.59
N ALA A 78 1.09 7.06 -3.04
CA ALA A 78 1.13 6.24 -1.83
C ALA A 78 1.98 4.97 -2.01
N ILE A 79 1.77 4.23 -3.12
CA ILE A 79 2.52 3.01 -3.44
C ILE A 79 3.99 3.35 -3.73
N SER A 80 4.26 4.45 -4.43
CA SER A 80 5.63 4.89 -4.72
C SER A 80 6.37 5.22 -3.42
N ASN A 81 5.74 5.96 -2.51
CA ASN A 81 6.34 6.26 -1.20
C ASN A 81 6.60 4.98 -0.39
N ALA A 82 5.64 4.04 -0.36
CA ALA A 82 5.82 2.76 0.32
C ALA A 82 6.95 1.91 -0.32
N THR A 83 7.05 1.92 -1.65
CA THR A 83 8.07 1.18 -2.40
C THR A 83 9.46 1.80 -2.21
N SER A 84 9.54 3.13 -2.11
CA SER A 84 10.79 3.84 -1.78
C SER A 84 11.32 3.41 -0.41
N LEU A 85 10.46 3.42 0.61
CA LEU A 85 10.80 2.96 1.96
C LEU A 85 11.15 1.46 1.98
N TYR A 86 10.43 0.65 1.22
CA TYR A 86 10.73 -0.78 1.13
C TYR A 86 12.07 -1.03 0.43
N ASN A 87 12.40 -0.30 -0.64
CA ASN A 87 13.65 -0.50 -1.37
C ASN A 87 14.88 0.13 -0.72
N SER A 88 14.68 1.06 0.21
CA SER A 88 15.78 1.65 0.98
C SER A 88 16.38 0.70 2.01
N ILE A 89 15.62 -0.33 2.41
CA ILE A 89 16.11 -1.39 3.29
C ILE A 89 17.10 -2.29 2.51
N PRO A 90 18.27 -2.61 3.08
CA PRO A 90 19.27 -3.50 2.45
C PRO A 90 18.68 -4.85 2.01
N GLU A 91 19.01 -5.30 0.80
CA GLU A 91 18.43 -6.52 0.20
C GLU A 91 18.64 -7.79 1.03
N GLY A 92 19.80 -7.92 1.66
CA GLY A 92 20.13 -9.07 2.51
C GLY A 92 19.16 -9.20 3.68
N PHE A 93 18.78 -8.07 4.30
CA PHE A 93 17.80 -8.04 5.38
C PHE A 93 16.38 -8.29 4.87
N ARG A 94 15.97 -7.64 3.77
CA ARG A 94 14.62 -7.79 3.20
C ARG A 94 14.25 -9.24 2.89
N LYS A 95 15.19 -10.00 2.34
CA LYS A 95 14.96 -11.41 1.96
C LYS A 95 14.87 -12.33 3.19
N LYS A 96 15.55 -11.99 4.29
CA LYS A 96 15.59 -12.80 5.52
C LYS A 96 14.50 -12.46 6.52
N SER A 97 14.12 -11.19 6.62
CA SER A 97 13.15 -10.68 7.60
C SER A 97 11.77 -11.27 7.38
N LYS A 98 11.22 -11.91 8.41
CA LYS A 98 9.86 -12.45 8.37
C LYS A 98 8.84 -11.33 8.49
N VAL A 99 9.14 -10.28 9.26
CA VAL A 99 8.24 -9.15 9.48
C VAL A 99 8.06 -8.34 8.20
N ILE A 100 9.16 -8.01 7.52
CA ILE A 100 9.12 -7.24 6.27
C ILE A 100 8.40 -8.03 5.17
N ASN A 101 8.65 -9.33 5.05
CA ASN A 101 7.94 -10.18 4.10
C ASN A 101 6.44 -10.28 4.43
N LEU A 102 6.06 -10.44 5.70
CA LEU A 102 4.66 -10.43 6.12
C LEU A 102 3.95 -9.12 5.78
N ILE A 103 4.56 -7.97 6.10
CA ILE A 103 4.00 -6.64 5.79
C ILE A 103 3.83 -6.50 4.27
N ARG A 104 4.87 -6.87 3.49
CA ARG A 104 4.83 -6.84 2.03
C ARG A 104 3.69 -7.68 1.47
N ASP A 105 3.56 -8.93 1.91
CA ASP A 105 2.55 -9.86 1.40
C ASP A 105 1.14 -9.42 1.76
N LYS A 106 0.93 -8.94 3.00
CA LYS A 106 -0.36 -8.35 3.39
C LYS A 106 -0.69 -7.12 2.55
N THR A 107 0.23 -6.18 2.40
CA THR A 107 0.01 -4.98 1.58
C THR A 107 -0.34 -5.35 0.14
N ARG A 108 0.39 -6.31 -0.44
CA ARG A 108 0.08 -6.83 -1.79
C ARG A 108 -1.33 -7.41 -1.85
N ASN A 109 -1.73 -8.22 -0.88
CA ASN A 109 -3.06 -8.82 -0.84
C ASN A 109 -4.17 -7.75 -0.70
N TYR A 110 -3.96 -6.71 0.10
CA TYR A 110 -4.90 -5.59 0.20
C TYR A 110 -5.05 -4.82 -1.12
N ILE A 111 -3.94 -4.55 -1.82
CA ILE A 111 -3.97 -3.92 -3.14
C ILE A 111 -4.72 -4.80 -4.15
N LEU A 112 -4.46 -6.11 -4.16
CA LEU A 112 -5.16 -7.05 -5.05
C LEU A 112 -6.66 -7.12 -4.75
N ALA A 113 -7.05 -7.22 -3.48
CA ALA A 113 -8.44 -7.22 -3.07
C ALA A 113 -9.16 -5.92 -3.47
N PHE A 114 -8.50 -4.77 -3.29
CA PHE A 114 -9.01 -3.49 -3.76
C PHE A 114 -9.22 -3.48 -5.28
N LEU A 115 -8.23 -3.95 -6.05
CA LEU A 115 -8.32 -3.99 -7.52
C LEU A 115 -9.46 -4.89 -8.01
N VAL A 116 -9.74 -6.01 -7.34
CA VAL A 116 -10.89 -6.86 -7.67
C VAL A 116 -12.21 -6.11 -7.49
N VAL A 117 -12.39 -5.41 -6.37
CA VAL A 117 -13.61 -4.62 -6.11
C VAL A 117 -13.71 -3.46 -7.11
N PHE A 118 -12.60 -2.77 -7.35
CA PHE A 118 -12.50 -1.69 -8.33
C PHE A 118 -12.94 -2.14 -9.74
N VAL A 119 -12.51 -3.32 -10.18
CA VAL A 119 -12.85 -3.88 -11.49
C VAL A 119 -14.35 -4.09 -11.67
N LEU A 120 -15.04 -4.51 -10.62
CA LEU A 120 -16.48 -4.81 -10.64
C LEU A 120 -17.35 -3.57 -10.53
N LEU A 121 -16.87 -2.55 -9.81
CA LEU A 121 -17.63 -1.34 -9.48
C LEU A 121 -18.26 -0.59 -10.69
N PRO A 122 -17.58 -0.38 -11.83
CA PRO A 122 -18.15 0.39 -12.95
C PRO A 122 -19.28 -0.36 -13.69
N PHE A 123 -19.40 -1.67 -13.53
CA PHE A 123 -20.51 -2.46 -14.08
C PHE A 123 -21.79 -2.34 -13.23
N VAL A 124 -21.64 -2.03 -11.95
CA VAL A 124 -22.76 -1.94 -10.99
C VAL A 124 -23.29 -0.52 -10.89
N LEU A 125 -22.41 0.48 -10.98
CA LEU A 125 -22.75 1.89 -10.75
C LEU A 125 -22.69 2.73 -12.03
N PRO A 126 -23.71 3.57 -12.29
CA PRO A 126 -23.64 4.56 -13.36
C PRO A 126 -22.51 5.59 -13.10
N PRO A 127 -22.02 6.32 -14.12
CA PRO A 127 -20.84 7.18 -14.02
C PRO A 127 -20.81 8.12 -12.82
N PHE A 128 -21.90 8.81 -12.51
CA PHE A 128 -21.98 9.72 -11.37
C PHE A 128 -21.87 8.99 -10.02
N ALA A 129 -22.61 7.89 -9.85
CA ALA A 129 -22.60 7.10 -8.61
C ALA A 129 -21.27 6.35 -8.41
N TYR A 130 -20.59 5.98 -9.50
CA TYR A 130 -19.29 5.33 -9.47
C TYR A 130 -18.24 6.17 -8.73
N CYS A 131 -18.21 7.49 -8.92
CA CYS A 131 -17.28 8.37 -8.21
C CYS A 131 -17.43 8.26 -6.69
N PHE A 132 -18.67 8.36 -6.18
CA PHE A 132 -18.95 8.22 -4.75
C PHE A 132 -18.67 6.81 -4.26
N GLY A 133 -19.07 5.79 -5.01
CA GLY A 133 -18.78 4.39 -4.69
C GLY A 133 -17.29 4.13 -4.56
N LEU A 134 -16.48 4.64 -5.49
CA LEU A 134 -15.04 4.48 -5.49
C LEU A 134 -14.40 5.13 -4.27
N MET A 135 -14.84 6.33 -3.91
CA MET A 135 -14.39 7.04 -2.71
C MET A 135 -14.70 6.24 -1.43
N ILE A 136 -15.93 5.71 -1.31
CA ILE A 136 -16.34 4.89 -0.17
C ILE A 136 -15.50 3.62 -0.08
N ILE A 137 -15.30 2.92 -1.19
CA ILE A 137 -14.48 1.70 -1.23
C ILE A 137 -13.05 2.00 -0.82
N ILE A 138 -12.41 3.04 -1.38
CA ILE A 138 -11.05 3.43 -0.98
C ILE A 138 -11.00 3.73 0.51
N PHE A 139 -11.95 4.48 1.05
CA PHE A 139 -12.00 4.81 2.47
C PHE A 139 -12.11 3.56 3.35
N ILE A 140 -13.00 2.62 3.00
CA ILE A 140 -13.16 1.34 3.71
C ILE A 140 -11.85 0.53 3.67
N PHE A 141 -11.22 0.40 2.50
CA PHE A 141 -9.96 -0.33 2.36
C PHE A 141 -8.83 0.33 3.17
N LEU A 142 -8.72 1.66 3.14
CA LEU A 142 -7.74 2.40 3.94
C LEU A 142 -7.97 2.23 5.43
N MET A 143 -9.23 2.23 5.89
CA MET A 143 -9.57 2.00 7.28
C MET A 143 -9.19 0.58 7.73
N ILE A 144 -9.58 -0.45 6.96
CA ILE A 144 -9.24 -1.84 7.27
C ILE A 144 -7.73 -2.04 7.27
N TYR A 145 -7.04 -1.52 6.25
CA TYR A 145 -5.57 -1.57 6.16
C TYR A 145 -4.92 -0.89 7.37
N SER A 146 -5.41 0.29 7.76
CA SER A 146 -4.88 1.04 8.90
C SER A 146 -5.08 0.31 10.23
N ILE A 147 -6.23 -0.31 10.43
CA ILE A 147 -6.51 -1.13 11.62
C ILE A 147 -5.59 -2.35 11.67
N ASP A 148 -5.49 -3.10 10.57
CA ASP A 148 -4.66 -4.30 10.52
C ASP A 148 -3.17 -3.97 10.69
N MET A 149 -2.68 -2.97 9.96
CA MET A 149 -1.28 -2.52 10.05
C MET A 149 -0.96 -1.85 11.39
N GLY A 150 -1.93 -1.15 11.99
CA GLY A 150 -1.80 -0.52 13.30
C GLY A 150 -1.46 -1.50 14.41
N ARG A 151 -1.94 -2.76 14.32
CA ARG A 151 -1.61 -3.82 15.28
C ARG A 151 -0.11 -4.10 15.34
N TYR A 152 0.58 -4.09 14.20
CA TYR A 152 2.03 -4.32 14.14
C TYR A 152 2.82 -3.12 14.69
N ARG A 153 2.34 -1.89 14.49
CA ARG A 153 2.97 -0.68 15.05
C ARG A 153 2.84 -0.61 16.58
N LEU A 154 1.64 -0.86 17.10
CA LEU A 154 1.39 -0.93 18.55
C LEU A 154 2.20 -2.05 19.21
N SER A 155 2.30 -3.19 18.52
CA SER A 155 3.14 -4.32 18.91
C SER A 155 4.63 -3.94 19.02
N ALA A 156 5.14 -3.17 18.06
CA ALA A 156 6.52 -2.67 18.11
C ALA A 156 6.73 -1.70 19.28
N ILE A 157 5.83 -0.73 19.49
CA ILE A 157 5.92 0.26 20.57
C ILE A 157 5.88 -0.40 21.95
N THR A 158 4.96 -1.34 22.18
CA THR A 158 4.86 -2.10 23.44
C THR A 158 6.12 -2.90 23.73
N SER A 159 6.71 -3.55 22.70
CA SER A 159 7.96 -4.31 22.85
C SER A 159 9.17 -3.42 23.21
N ILE A 160 9.18 -2.17 22.75
CA ILE A 160 10.20 -1.16 23.09
C ILE A 160 10.02 -0.73 24.54
N ILE A 161 8.79 -0.44 24.99
CA ILE A 161 8.50 -0.08 26.39
C ILE A 161 8.92 -1.21 27.35
N GLU A 162 8.66 -2.47 27.00
CA GLU A 162 9.12 -3.61 27.77
C GLU A 162 10.65 -3.81 27.75
N ALA A 163 11.34 -3.33 26.71
CA ALA A 163 12.81 -3.27 26.66
C ALA A 163 13.35 -2.36 27.75
N PHE A 164 12.84 -1.13 27.77
CA PHE A 164 13.28 -0.09 28.69
C PHE A 164 12.94 -0.41 30.14
N ARG A 165 11.83 -1.09 30.39
CA ARG A 165 11.47 -1.55 31.74
C ARG A 165 12.39 -2.66 32.26
N LYS A 166 13.11 -3.36 31.38
CA LYS A 166 14.02 -4.47 31.72
C LYS A 166 15.50 -4.06 31.79
N GLU A 167 15.86 -2.83 31.42
CA GLU A 167 17.18 -2.30 31.75
C GLU A 167 17.16 -1.85 33.22
N PRO A 168 17.81 -2.57 34.16
CA PRO A 168 18.06 -2.00 35.47
C PRO A 168 18.96 -0.78 35.26
N VAL A 169 18.51 0.37 35.78
CA VAL A 169 19.34 1.57 35.91
C VAL A 169 20.54 1.16 36.77
N SER A 170 21.69 0.94 36.13
CA SER A 170 22.99 0.74 36.78
C SER A 170 23.71 2.06 36.94
#